data_AF-A0A7J4E4J1-F1
#
_entry.id   AF-A0A7J4E4J1-F1
#
_cell.length_a   1.000
_cell.length_b   1.000
_cell.length_c   1.000
_cell.angle_alpha   90.00
_cell.angle_beta   90.00
_cell.angle_gamma   90.00
#
_symmetry.space_group_name_H-M   'P 1'
#
loop_
_entity.id
_entity.type
_entity.pdbx_description
1 polymer ?
#
loop_
_entity_poly.entity_id
_entity_poly.type
_entity_poly.pdbx_seq_one_letter_code
_entity_poly.pdbx_strand_id
1 'polypeptide(L)'
;MEAGKELINETKELLIELIGKAELSVDLAYSAIIFNNAEIAEDVSEMFEAVDEVYGKLQKNALALAKTLVKPEKLAPLLTAIHSLREISRSSLLLSDLVLRGLPTHEILSSIFASSDETFVKVQVAPGGKLVGKTLGEAKVQDNTGMRIICIRRGEAWIHGPTRETKIEAGDVLFAKGPVEGEDILKRLAGQE
;
A
#
# COMPACT_ATOMS: atom_id res chain seq x y z
N MET A 1 9.22 33.75 4.41
CA MET A 1 8.04 33.47 3.55
C MET A 1 8.24 32.21 2.70
N GLU A 2 9.46 31.94 2.23
CA GLU A 2 9.81 30.76 1.43
C GLU A 2 9.79 29.44 2.23
N ALA A 3 10.44 29.41 3.40
CA ALA A 3 10.42 28.25 4.31
C ALA A 3 9.01 27.81 4.76
N GLY A 4 8.06 28.73 4.86
CA GLY A 4 6.67 28.41 5.20
C GLY A 4 5.90 27.74 4.06
N LYS A 5 6.22 28.07 2.80
CA LYS A 5 5.63 27.42 1.62
C LYS A 5 6.22 26.03 1.41
N GLU A 6 7.51 25.87 1.66
CA GLU A 6 8.21 24.58 1.57
C GLU A 6 7.63 23.57 2.57
N LEU A 7 7.45 23.97 3.83
CA LEU A 7 6.83 23.12 4.87
C LEU A 7 5.38 22.73 4.52
N ILE A 8 4.60 23.63 3.90
CA ILE A 8 3.24 23.31 3.44
C ILE A 8 3.26 22.25 2.34
N ASN A 9 4.16 22.39 1.36
CA ASN A 9 4.29 21.40 0.29
C ASN A 9 4.74 20.04 0.84
N GLU A 10 5.74 20.01 1.72
CA GLU A 10 6.18 18.78 2.38
C GLU A 10 5.03 18.12 3.17
N THR A 11 4.26 18.90 3.93
CA THR A 11 3.09 18.41 4.67
C THR A 11 2.04 17.82 3.73
N LYS A 12 1.82 18.43 2.57
CA LYS A 12 0.88 17.94 1.56
C LYS A 12 1.36 16.60 0.97
N GLU A 13 2.63 16.49 0.59
CA GLU A 13 3.18 15.24 0.05
C GLU A 13 3.10 14.10 1.07
N LEU A 14 3.46 14.36 2.33
CA LEU A 14 3.31 13.38 3.41
C LEU A 14 1.85 12.97 3.64
N LEU A 15 0.89 13.89 3.46
CA LEU A 15 -0.54 13.56 3.59
C LEU A 15 -0.99 12.61 2.46
N ILE A 16 -0.53 12.85 1.23
CA ILE A 16 -0.80 11.95 0.09
C ILE A 16 -0.20 10.57 0.36
N GLU A 17 1.03 10.53 0.87
CA GLU A 17 1.70 9.29 1.25
C GLU A 17 0.91 8.54 2.35
N LEU A 18 0.44 9.24 3.39
CA LEU A 18 -0.36 8.65 4.46
C LEU A 18 -1.66 8.02 3.93
N ILE A 19 -2.36 8.72 3.03
CA ILE A 19 -3.59 8.22 2.40
C ILE A 19 -3.29 6.92 1.65
N GLY A 20 -2.27 6.92 0.78
CA GLY A 20 -1.92 5.74 0.01
C GLY A 20 -1.48 4.54 0.86
N LYS A 21 -0.76 4.77 1.96
CA LYS A 21 -0.36 3.70 2.89
C LYS A 21 -1.56 3.16 3.68
N ALA A 22 -2.47 4.02 4.13
CA ALA A 22 -3.68 3.61 4.85
C ALA A 22 -4.64 2.81 3.95
N GLU A 23 -4.79 3.19 2.69
CA GLU A 23 -5.54 2.41 1.69
C GLU A 23 -4.91 1.02 1.50
N LEU A 24 -3.59 0.97 1.32
CA LEU A 24 -2.88 -0.29 1.13
C LEU A 24 -2.96 -1.21 2.36
N SER A 25 -2.92 -0.68 3.58
CA SER A 25 -3.08 -1.54 4.77
C SER A 25 -4.45 -2.20 4.82
N VAL A 26 -5.49 -1.52 4.34
CA VAL A 26 -6.85 -2.08 4.22
C VAL A 26 -6.87 -3.16 3.14
N ASP A 27 -6.32 -2.87 1.97
CA ASP A 27 -6.24 -3.83 0.86
C ASP A 27 -5.49 -5.12 1.25
N LEU A 28 -4.34 -4.99 1.90
CA LEU A 28 -3.56 -6.13 2.40
C LEU A 28 -4.33 -6.94 3.44
N ALA A 29 -5.00 -6.28 4.38
CA ALA A 29 -5.78 -6.99 5.40
C ALA A 29 -6.96 -7.77 4.82
N TYR A 30 -7.67 -7.20 3.85
CA TYR A 30 -8.71 -7.94 3.12
C TYR A 30 -8.10 -9.11 2.35
N SER A 31 -7.00 -8.89 1.64
CA SER A 31 -6.29 -9.93 0.89
C SER A 31 -5.87 -11.10 1.78
N ALA A 32 -5.31 -10.80 2.95
CA ALA A 32 -4.90 -11.80 3.92
C ALA A 32 -6.08 -12.70 4.33
N ILE A 33 -7.26 -12.12 4.59
CA ILE A 33 -8.48 -12.86 4.94
C ILE A 33 -8.98 -13.69 3.75
N ILE A 34 -9.03 -13.10 2.56
CA ILE A 34 -9.59 -13.75 1.36
C ILE A 34 -8.76 -14.98 0.97
N PHE A 35 -7.44 -14.83 0.95
CA PHE A 35 -6.52 -15.89 0.55
C PHE A 35 -6.05 -16.75 1.72
N ASN A 36 -6.55 -16.48 2.93
CA ASN A 36 -6.07 -17.10 4.16
C ASN A 36 -4.53 -17.15 4.23
N ASN A 37 -3.90 -16.02 3.88
CA ASN A 37 -2.47 -15.93 3.64
C ASN A 37 -1.79 -15.19 4.79
N ALA A 38 -1.08 -15.95 5.63
CA ALA A 38 -0.36 -15.43 6.79
C ALA A 38 0.79 -14.47 6.40
N GLU A 39 1.44 -14.68 5.25
CA GLU A 39 2.52 -13.80 4.79
C GLU A 39 1.98 -12.40 4.46
N ILE A 40 0.83 -12.31 3.78
CA ILE A 40 0.15 -11.03 3.53
C ILE A 40 -0.31 -10.41 4.86
N ALA A 41 -0.75 -11.24 5.81
CA ALA A 41 -1.16 -10.77 7.13
C ALA A 41 0.00 -10.15 7.93
N GLU A 42 1.23 -10.69 7.79
CA GLU A 42 2.46 -10.10 8.35
C GLU A 42 2.78 -8.76 7.67
N ASP A 43 2.66 -8.68 6.34
CA ASP A 43 2.89 -7.43 5.57
C ASP A 43 1.96 -6.28 6.03
N VAL A 44 0.77 -6.57 6.58
CA VAL A 44 -0.13 -5.53 7.17
C VAL A 44 0.53 -4.84 8.37
N SER A 45 1.28 -5.58 9.18
CA SER A 45 1.98 -5.01 10.35
C SER A 45 3.10 -4.08 9.91
N GLU A 46 3.91 -4.51 8.93
CA GLU A 46 4.93 -3.65 8.30
C GLU A 46 4.31 -2.37 7.72
N MET A 47 3.15 -2.49 7.06
CA MET A 47 2.46 -1.33 6.50
C MET A 47 1.97 -0.36 7.57
N PHE A 48 1.46 -0.87 8.69
CA PHE A 48 1.04 -0.03 9.80
C PHE A 48 2.22 0.74 10.44
N GLU A 49 3.37 0.11 10.58
CA GLU A 49 4.58 0.79 11.06
C GLU A 49 4.98 1.94 10.13
N ALA A 50 4.92 1.73 8.81
CA ALA A 50 5.16 2.78 7.84
C ALA A 50 4.11 3.91 7.92
N VAL A 51 2.85 3.60 8.22
CA VAL A 51 1.80 4.59 8.49
C VAL A 51 2.11 5.41 9.74
N ASP A 52 2.52 4.76 10.84
CA ASP A 52 2.83 5.42 12.12
C ASP A 52 4.03 6.36 12.00
N GLU A 53 5.03 6.01 11.19
CA GLU A 53 6.17 6.87 10.89
C GLU A 53 5.73 8.17 10.18
N VAL A 54 4.92 8.05 9.11
CA VAL A 54 4.41 9.22 8.36
C VAL A 54 3.48 10.06 9.23
N TYR A 55 2.63 9.41 10.05
CA TYR A 55 1.78 10.08 11.04
C TYR A 55 2.61 10.96 11.99
N GLY A 56 3.70 10.43 12.53
CA GLY A 56 4.60 11.18 13.42
C GLY A 56 5.26 12.39 12.73
N LYS A 57 5.65 12.26 11.46
CA LYS A 57 6.19 13.38 10.66
C LYS A 57 5.14 14.47 10.44
N LEU A 58 3.91 14.07 10.09
CA LEU A 58 2.80 15.00 9.88
C LEU A 58 2.40 15.76 11.14
N GLN A 59 2.40 15.11 12.31
CA GLN A 59 2.17 15.79 13.59
C GLN A 59 3.23 16.86 13.88
N LYS A 60 4.51 16.54 13.64
CA LYS A 60 5.62 17.50 13.80
C LYS A 60 5.44 18.70 12.87
N ASN A 61 5.09 18.47 11.61
CA ASN A 61 4.85 19.54 10.64
C ASN A 61 3.64 20.39 11.01
N ALA A 62 2.55 19.80 11.48
CA ALA A 62 1.38 20.52 11.98
C ALA A 62 1.74 21.44 13.16
N LEU A 63 2.55 20.97 14.11
CA LEU A 63 3.04 21.79 15.23
C LEU A 63 3.96 22.92 14.77
N ALA A 64 4.81 22.69 13.77
CA ALA A 64 5.64 23.73 13.18
C ALA A 64 4.79 24.80 12.45
N LEU A 65 3.80 24.38 11.67
CA LEU A 65 2.86 25.28 10.99
C LEU A 65 2.03 26.10 11.99
N ALA A 66 1.61 25.52 13.11
CA ALA A 66 0.89 26.21 14.17
C ALA A 66 1.63 27.45 14.70
N LYS A 67 2.98 27.43 14.73
CA LYS A 67 3.80 28.59 15.14
C LYS A 67 3.76 29.75 14.14
N THR A 68 3.43 29.47 12.88
CA THR A 68 3.43 30.46 11.79
C THR A 68 2.05 31.03 11.51
N LEU A 69 0.99 30.36 11.96
CA LEU A 69 -0.39 30.75 11.70
C LEU A 69 -0.90 31.72 12.76
N VAL A 70 -1.63 32.74 12.32
CA VAL A 70 -2.38 33.65 13.22
C VAL A 70 -3.51 32.92 13.95
N LYS A 71 -4.07 31.88 13.34
CA LYS A 71 -5.18 31.06 13.85
C LYS A 71 -4.85 29.56 13.75
N PRO A 72 -4.11 28.99 14.73
CA PRO A 72 -3.69 27.59 14.71
C PRO A 72 -4.84 26.59 14.72
N GLU A 73 -6.02 26.97 15.22
CA GLU A 73 -7.22 26.15 15.24
C GLU A 73 -7.66 25.69 13.84
N LYS A 74 -7.23 26.38 12.79
CA LYS A 74 -7.46 25.97 11.39
C LYS A 74 -6.78 24.66 11.01
N LEU A 75 -5.80 24.19 11.79
CA LEU A 75 -5.16 22.89 11.59
C LEU A 75 -5.95 21.72 12.18
N ALA A 76 -6.96 21.99 13.02
CA ALA A 76 -7.73 20.93 13.68
C ALA A 76 -8.33 19.90 12.69
N PRO A 77 -8.96 20.30 11.56
CA PRO A 77 -9.49 19.34 10.60
C PRO A 77 -8.41 18.44 9.98
N LEU A 78 -7.23 18.99 9.72
CA LEU A 78 -6.09 18.24 9.18
C LEU A 78 -5.62 17.20 10.20
N LEU A 79 -5.45 17.58 11.47
CA LEU A 79 -5.07 16.66 12.54
C LEU A 79 -6.10 15.54 12.72
N THR A 80 -7.39 15.87 12.67
CA THR A 80 -8.46 14.88 12.72
C THR A 80 -8.35 13.90 11.56
N ALA A 81 -8.17 14.38 10.32
CA ALA A 81 -8.04 13.52 9.14
C ALA A 81 -6.83 12.58 9.25
N ILE A 82 -5.66 13.12 9.63
CA ILE A 82 -4.43 12.35 9.83
C ILE A 82 -4.63 11.26 10.90
N HIS A 83 -5.29 11.58 12.00
CA HIS A 83 -5.59 10.61 13.05
C HIS A 83 -6.58 9.53 12.59
N SER A 84 -7.64 9.91 11.89
CA SER A 84 -8.60 8.96 11.33
C SER A 84 -7.96 7.98 10.36
N LEU A 85 -7.07 8.45 9.47
CA LEU A 85 -6.33 7.58 8.54
C LEU A 85 -5.47 6.55 9.28
N ARG A 86 -4.78 6.98 10.35
CA ARG A 86 -4.03 6.07 11.21
C ARG A 86 -4.91 5.02 11.89
N GLU A 87 -6.07 5.42 12.43
CA GLU A 87 -6.97 4.47 13.11
C GLU A 87 -7.63 3.48 12.13
N ILE A 88 -7.92 3.90 10.90
CA ILE A 88 -8.33 3.00 9.81
C ILE A 88 -7.22 1.96 9.57
N SER A 89 -5.99 2.41 9.41
CA SER A 89 -4.85 1.50 9.19
C SER A 89 -4.60 0.57 10.38
N ARG A 90 -4.75 1.07 11.61
CA ARG A 90 -4.65 0.25 12.82
C ARG A 90 -5.72 -0.84 12.88
N SER A 91 -6.92 -0.54 12.38
CA SER A 91 -8.02 -1.51 12.34
C SER A 91 -7.72 -2.67 11.39
N SER A 92 -6.92 -2.44 10.34
CA SER A 92 -6.41 -3.51 9.47
C SER A 92 -5.61 -4.58 10.22
N LEU A 93 -4.91 -4.22 11.31
CA LEU A 93 -4.19 -5.20 12.14
C LEU A 93 -5.12 -6.20 12.82
N LEU A 94 -6.34 -5.79 13.16
CA LEU A 94 -7.33 -6.68 13.78
C LEU A 94 -7.81 -7.73 12.77
N LEU A 95 -7.90 -7.35 11.50
CA LEU A 95 -8.27 -8.25 10.41
C LEU A 95 -7.14 -9.24 10.10
N SER A 96 -5.88 -8.79 10.07
CA SER A 96 -4.73 -9.67 9.84
C SER A 96 -4.49 -10.62 11.02
N ASP A 97 -4.73 -10.19 12.26
CA ASP A 97 -4.59 -11.01 13.47
C ASP A 97 -5.49 -12.26 13.44
N LEU A 98 -6.67 -12.19 12.81
CA LEU A 98 -7.53 -13.36 12.61
C LEU A 98 -6.82 -14.47 11.81
N VAL A 99 -6.13 -14.07 10.75
CA VAL A 99 -5.39 -14.96 9.85
C VAL A 99 -4.13 -15.49 10.54
N LEU A 100 -3.37 -14.61 11.22
CA LEU A 100 -2.15 -14.97 11.94
C LEU A 100 -2.41 -15.99 13.06
N ARG A 101 -3.57 -15.90 13.71
CA ARG A 101 -3.98 -16.87 14.75
C ARG A 101 -4.57 -18.16 14.18
N GLY A 102 -4.66 -18.29 12.85
CA GLY A 102 -5.28 -19.44 12.19
C GLY A 102 -6.75 -19.63 12.57
N LEU A 103 -7.45 -18.54 12.90
CA LEU A 103 -8.87 -18.64 13.23
C LEU A 103 -9.66 -18.96 11.97
N PRO A 104 -10.59 -19.93 12.01
CA PRO A 104 -11.37 -20.27 10.84
C PRO A 104 -12.23 -19.08 10.43
N THR A 105 -12.04 -18.59 9.20
CA THR A 105 -12.95 -17.64 8.59
C THR A 105 -14.24 -18.38 8.24
N HIS A 106 -15.38 -17.87 8.68
CA HIS A 106 -16.67 -18.51 8.37
C HIS A 106 -16.88 -18.50 6.85
N GLU A 107 -17.49 -19.57 6.30
CA GLU A 107 -17.78 -19.74 4.87
C GLU A 107 -18.50 -18.55 4.19
N ILE A 108 -19.15 -17.69 4.97
CA ILE A 108 -19.81 -16.47 4.47
C ILE A 108 -18.78 -15.47 4.00
N LEU A 109 -17.66 -15.29 4.71
CA LEU A 109 -16.59 -14.40 4.28
C LEU A 109 -15.97 -14.92 2.98
N SER A 110 -15.64 -16.21 2.93
CA SER A 110 -15.13 -16.85 1.71
C SER A 110 -16.10 -16.71 0.52
N SER A 111 -17.41 -16.83 0.73
CA SER A 111 -18.40 -16.69 -0.36
C SER A 111 -18.67 -15.25 -0.80
N ILE A 112 -18.67 -14.28 0.11
CA ILE A 112 -18.75 -12.85 -0.23
C ILE A 112 -17.55 -12.45 -1.11
N PHE A 113 -16.35 -12.93 -0.78
CA PHE A 113 -15.16 -12.57 -1.53
C PHE A 113 -14.89 -13.44 -2.76
N ALA A 114 -15.33 -14.70 -2.79
CA ALA A 114 -15.31 -15.52 -4.00
C ALA A 114 -16.24 -14.99 -5.11
N SER A 115 -17.18 -14.09 -4.75
CA SER A 115 -17.98 -13.35 -5.72
C SER A 115 -17.28 -12.12 -6.32
N SER A 116 -16.08 -11.78 -5.83
CA SER A 116 -15.20 -10.76 -6.42
C SER A 116 -14.36 -11.41 -7.51
N ASP A 117 -14.46 -10.92 -8.75
CA ASP A 117 -13.65 -11.36 -9.89
C ASP A 117 -12.16 -10.95 -9.79
N GLU A 118 -11.71 -10.41 -8.65
CA GLU A 118 -10.35 -9.92 -8.43
C GLU A 118 -9.65 -10.61 -7.24
N THR A 119 -8.41 -11.04 -7.46
CA THR A 119 -7.45 -11.54 -6.47
C THR A 119 -6.33 -10.55 -6.19
N PHE A 120 -5.61 -10.75 -5.08
CA PHE A 120 -4.37 -10.04 -4.77
C PHE A 120 -3.19 -11.00 -4.75
N VAL A 121 -2.09 -10.58 -5.37
CA VAL A 121 -0.89 -11.41 -5.54
C VAL A 121 0.35 -10.62 -5.15
N LYS A 122 1.23 -11.29 -4.41
CA LYS A 122 2.60 -10.86 -4.12
C LYS A 122 3.56 -11.60 -5.04
N VAL A 123 4.34 -10.88 -5.84
CA VAL A 123 5.28 -11.47 -6.82
C VAL A 123 6.63 -10.79 -6.70
N GLN A 124 7.68 -11.56 -6.43
CA GLN A 124 9.06 -11.08 -6.43
C GLN A 124 9.66 -11.17 -7.83
N VAL A 125 10.29 -10.09 -8.30
CA VAL A 125 10.92 -10.01 -9.62
C VAL A 125 12.29 -10.67 -9.58
N ALA A 126 12.45 -11.78 -10.31
CA ALA A 126 13.71 -12.51 -10.38
C ALA A 126 14.76 -11.75 -11.22
N PRO A 127 16.08 -11.92 -10.97
CA PRO A 127 17.18 -11.27 -11.71
C PRO A 127 17.26 -11.53 -13.24
N GLY A 128 16.34 -12.27 -13.83
CA GLY A 128 16.20 -12.47 -15.29
C GLY A 128 14.76 -12.33 -15.80
N GLY A 129 13.85 -11.81 -14.97
CA GLY A 129 12.44 -11.62 -15.33
C GLY A 129 12.26 -10.63 -16.48
N LYS A 130 11.23 -10.83 -17.30
CA LYS A 130 10.89 -9.95 -18.45
C LYS A 130 10.49 -8.53 -18.04
N LEU A 131 10.20 -8.33 -16.76
CA LEU A 131 9.87 -7.03 -16.15
C LEU A 131 11.11 -6.21 -15.77
N VAL A 132 12.27 -6.85 -15.54
CA VAL A 132 13.47 -6.15 -15.05
C VAL A 132 13.90 -5.07 -16.04
N GLY A 133 14.08 -3.86 -15.51
CA GLY A 133 14.56 -2.71 -16.27
C GLY A 133 13.49 -1.99 -17.09
N LYS A 134 12.25 -2.49 -17.14
CA LYS A 134 11.13 -1.82 -17.81
C LYS A 134 10.36 -0.93 -16.85
N THR A 135 9.77 0.13 -17.38
CA THR A 135 8.74 0.88 -16.65
C THR A 135 7.40 0.14 -16.65
N LEU A 136 6.51 0.43 -15.70
CA LEU A 136 5.16 -0.15 -15.68
C LEU A 136 4.39 0.14 -16.98
N GLY A 137 4.60 1.31 -17.58
CA GLY A 137 4.00 1.70 -18.86
C GLY A 137 4.51 0.91 -20.06
N GLU A 138 5.80 0.53 -20.07
CA GLU A 138 6.41 -0.32 -21.10
C GLU A 138 6.06 -1.80 -20.89
N ALA A 139 6.03 -2.25 -19.64
CA ALA A 139 5.69 -3.61 -19.26
C ALA A 139 4.22 -3.93 -19.55
N LYS A 140 3.34 -2.90 -19.57
CA LYS A 140 1.90 -3.00 -19.82
C LYS A 140 1.28 -4.14 -19.00
N VAL A 141 1.64 -4.22 -17.72
CA VAL A 141 1.25 -5.34 -16.85
C VAL A 141 -0.27 -5.50 -16.84
N GLN A 142 -1.00 -4.40 -16.66
CA GLN A 142 -2.46 -4.42 -16.65
C GLN A 142 -3.06 -4.88 -17.98
N ASP A 143 -2.52 -4.45 -19.12
CA ASP A 143 -3.04 -4.86 -20.44
C ASP A 143 -2.75 -6.35 -20.71
N ASN A 144 -1.59 -6.85 -20.25
CA ASN A 144 -1.12 -8.20 -20.54
C ASN A 144 -1.69 -9.26 -19.57
N THR A 145 -2.07 -8.86 -18.37
CA THR A 145 -2.44 -9.79 -17.29
C THR A 145 -3.78 -9.47 -16.64
N GLY A 146 -4.36 -8.29 -16.90
CA GLY A 146 -5.47 -7.75 -16.10
C GLY A 146 -5.06 -7.28 -14.71
N MET A 147 -3.83 -7.59 -14.24
CA MET A 147 -3.34 -7.22 -12.93
C MET A 147 -2.83 -5.78 -12.92
N ARG A 148 -3.35 -4.99 -11.98
CA ARG A 148 -2.85 -3.66 -11.68
C ARG A 148 -1.85 -3.74 -10.53
N ILE A 149 -0.65 -3.22 -10.73
CA ILE A 149 0.33 -3.05 -9.63
C ILE A 149 -0.14 -1.91 -8.73
N ILE A 150 -0.34 -2.21 -7.45
CA ILE A 150 -0.81 -1.25 -6.44
C ILE A 150 0.37 -0.63 -5.72
N CYS A 151 1.39 -1.43 -5.40
CA CYS A 151 2.62 -0.95 -4.81
C CYS A 151 3.80 -1.87 -5.13
N ILE A 152 5.00 -1.33 -4.90
CA ILE A 152 6.27 -2.04 -5.06
C ILE A 152 7.06 -1.88 -3.78
N ARG A 153 7.51 -2.99 -3.19
CA ARG A 153 8.51 -2.98 -2.12
C ARG A 153 9.90 -3.24 -2.71
N ARG A 154 10.82 -2.32 -2.49
CA ARG A 154 12.21 -2.36 -2.96
C ARG A 154 13.16 -2.31 -1.77
N GLY A 155 13.65 -3.48 -1.36
CA GLY A 155 14.33 -3.60 -0.08
C GLY A 155 13.40 -3.18 1.05
N GLU A 156 13.79 -2.17 1.83
CA GLU A 156 12.99 -1.58 2.90
C GLU A 156 12.06 -0.44 2.43
N ALA A 157 12.25 0.06 1.20
CA ALA A 157 11.48 1.18 0.68
C ALA A 157 10.17 0.71 0.02
N TRP A 158 9.14 1.55 0.12
CA TRP A 158 7.85 1.31 -0.53
C TRP A 158 7.54 2.40 -1.55
N ILE A 159 7.19 1.97 -2.76
CA ILE A 159 6.72 2.82 -3.85
C ILE A 159 5.21 2.63 -3.96
N HIS A 160 4.45 3.63 -3.51
CA HIS A 160 2.99 3.63 -3.52
C HIS A 160 2.44 4.34 -4.75
N GLY A 161 1.31 3.85 -5.28
CA GLY A 161 0.69 4.42 -6.47
C GLY A 161 1.66 4.52 -7.65
N PRO A 162 2.40 3.44 -7.98
CA PRO A 162 3.46 3.53 -8.97
C PRO A 162 2.86 3.91 -10.33
N THR A 163 3.48 4.91 -10.96
CA THR A 163 3.01 5.47 -12.22
C THR A 163 3.57 4.70 -13.42
N ARG A 164 3.15 5.07 -14.63
CA ARG A 164 3.64 4.44 -15.87
C ARG A 164 5.15 4.58 -16.04
N GLU A 165 5.77 5.57 -15.41
CA GLU A 165 7.20 5.88 -15.43
C GLU A 165 7.99 5.10 -14.38
N THR A 166 7.32 4.42 -13.44
CA THR A 166 7.99 3.67 -12.37
C THR A 166 8.72 2.48 -12.96
N LYS A 167 10.05 2.44 -12.80
CA LYS A 167 10.93 1.38 -13.31
C LYS A 167 10.98 0.20 -12.35
N ILE A 168 10.79 -1.00 -12.88
CA ILE A 168 10.86 -2.25 -12.13
C ILE A 168 12.30 -2.75 -12.10
N GLU A 169 12.77 -3.17 -10.93
CA GLU A 169 14.11 -3.67 -10.70
C GLU A 169 14.10 -5.13 -10.22
N ALA A 170 15.22 -5.82 -10.40
CA ALA A 170 15.37 -7.17 -9.85
C ALA A 170 15.35 -7.11 -8.32
N GLY A 171 14.61 -8.03 -7.70
CA GLY A 171 14.41 -8.06 -6.25
C GLY A 171 13.21 -7.25 -5.77
N ASP A 172 12.60 -6.42 -6.63
CA ASP A 172 11.33 -5.75 -6.31
C ASP A 172 10.25 -6.80 -5.98
N VAL A 173 9.43 -6.49 -4.98
CA VAL A 173 8.23 -7.25 -4.65
C VAL A 173 7.02 -6.43 -5.11
N LEU A 174 6.33 -6.94 -6.12
CA LEU A 174 5.15 -6.33 -6.70
C LEU A 174 3.91 -6.85 -5.97
N PHE A 175 3.08 -5.93 -5.50
CA PHE A 175 1.74 -6.25 -5.01
C PHE A 175 0.75 -5.84 -6.09
N ALA A 176 -0.02 -6.81 -6.57
CA ALA A 176 -0.92 -6.63 -7.70
C ALA A 176 -2.33 -7.10 -7.37
N LYS A 177 -3.32 -6.47 -8.01
CA LYS A 177 -4.73 -6.86 -7.91
C LYS A 177 -5.36 -6.97 -9.29
N GLY A 178 -6.18 -7.98 -9.50
CA GLY A 178 -6.87 -8.22 -10.77
C GLY A 178 -7.39 -9.65 -10.88
N PRO A 179 -7.84 -10.10 -12.07
CA PRO A 179 -8.45 -11.41 -12.26
C PRO A 179 -7.49 -12.57 -11.93
N VAL A 180 -8.01 -13.66 -11.36
CA VAL A 180 -7.21 -14.83 -10.92
C VAL A 180 -6.34 -15.39 -12.04
N GLU A 181 -6.85 -15.39 -13.27
CA GLU A 181 -6.15 -15.88 -14.46
C GLU A 181 -4.88 -15.05 -14.79
N GLY A 182 -4.81 -13.81 -14.31
CA GLY A 182 -3.69 -12.92 -14.49
C GLY A 182 -2.47 -13.26 -13.63
N GLU A 183 -2.65 -14.03 -12.55
CA GLU A 183 -1.62 -14.31 -11.55
C GLU A 183 -0.44 -15.08 -12.16
N ASP A 184 -0.73 -16.19 -12.84
CA ASP A 184 0.29 -17.04 -13.45
C ASP A 184 1.05 -16.31 -14.55
N ILE A 185 0.36 -15.44 -15.29
CA ILE A 185 0.99 -14.62 -16.33
C ILE A 185 1.94 -13.60 -15.69
N LEU A 186 1.52 -12.95 -14.60
CA LEU A 186 2.35 -12.00 -13.86
C LEU A 186 3.60 -12.68 -13.28
N LYS A 187 3.46 -13.86 -12.65
CA LYS A 187 4.58 -14.65 -12.13
C LYS A 187 5.60 -14.98 -13.21
N ARG A 188 5.14 -15.46 -14.38
CA ARG A 188 6.02 -15.74 -15.53
C ARG A 188 6.72 -14.49 -16.05
N LEU A 189 6.02 -13.34 -16.11
CA LEU A 189 6.64 -12.08 -16.51
C LEU A 189 7.71 -11.63 -15.50
N ALA A 190 7.46 -11.82 -14.21
CA ALA A 190 8.41 -11.55 -13.12
C ALA A 190 9.58 -12.55 -13.08
N GLY A 191 9.52 -13.65 -13.84
CA GLY A 191 10.57 -14.66 -13.89
C GLY A 191 10.46 -15.71 -12.79
N GLN A 192 9.26 -15.91 -12.23
CA GLN A 192 8.93 -17.05 -11.36
C GLN A 192 8.35 -18.19 -12.21
N GLU A 193 8.66 -19.44 -11.87
CA GLU A 193 8.12 -20.65 -12.51
C GLU A 193 6.68 -20.93 -12.06
#